data_AF-A0A2W5ZTI9-F1
#
_entry.id   AF-A0A2W5ZTI9-F1
#
_cell.length_a   1.000
_cell.length_b   1.000
_cell.length_c   1.000
_cell.angle_alpha   90.00
_cell.angle_beta   90.00
_cell.angle_gamma   90.00
#
_symmetry.space_group_name_H-M   'P 1'
#
loop_
_entity.id
_entity.type
_entity.pdbx_description
1 polymer ?
#
loop_
_entity_poly.entity_id
_entity_poly.type
_entity_poly.pdbx_seq_one_letter_code
_entity_poly.pdbx_strand_id
1 'polypeptide(L)'
;MSLRNCLSQLWVAASTALALLIAGCGGGGPSTAGLPGRQAEPVYPFDAGAITVTGTENFYGDVLHQLGGSRLRIYSFLSDPTADPHQYESNASNARAVADSRLVVKNGLGYDSFMDKLLKASPRSDRVVIDVQQLIGAKDGANVHLWYDPTVMPRVARAASEALRKLDPANASTYDANLAAFSASLNPVSEEAASLKQRYAGAPIAFTEPVFGYMADAIGLTVKSPEQFMKAVEEGNDPPSQAVAQEQDLITKHQVKVLMYNSQTVTKVTGNVKDLAVRSGVPIIGVSETAPPGKSFQDWQLGTLKELEGALAR
;
A
#
# COMPACT_ATOMS: atom_id res chain seq x y z
N MET A 1 -11.80 90.07 28.32
CA MET A 1 -11.60 88.96 29.27
C MET A 1 -12.66 87.91 29.00
N SER A 2 -12.24 86.65 28.90
CA SER A 2 -12.98 85.43 28.50
C SER A 2 -14.47 85.40 28.86
N LEU A 3 -15.33 84.90 27.94
CA LEU A 3 -16.63 84.28 28.23
C LEU A 3 -17.18 83.45 27.02
N ARG A 4 -17.13 82.12 27.18
CA ARG A 4 -18.15 81.07 26.94
C ARG A 4 -18.94 80.93 25.61
N ASN A 5 -18.81 79.72 25.03
CA ASN A 5 -19.79 78.78 24.44
C ASN A 5 -21.05 79.27 23.69
N CYS A 6 -21.24 78.78 22.44
CA CYS A 6 -22.45 78.05 22.01
C CYS A 6 -22.35 77.40 20.60
N LEU A 7 -22.50 76.06 20.57
CA LEU A 7 -23.26 75.18 19.65
C LEU A 7 -23.29 75.38 18.10
N SER A 8 -22.85 74.34 17.38
CA SER A 8 -23.60 73.62 16.30
C SER A 8 -22.72 72.48 15.73
N GLN A 9 -23.01 71.22 16.07
CA GLN A 9 -23.67 70.19 15.24
C GLN A 9 -23.02 69.92 13.86
N LEU A 10 -22.41 68.74 13.69
CA LEU A 10 -22.89 67.71 12.74
C LEU A 10 -22.14 66.38 12.91
N TRP A 11 -22.92 65.32 12.83
CA TRP A 11 -22.58 63.90 12.98
C TRP A 11 -21.81 63.36 11.79
N VAL A 12 -20.87 62.42 12.00
CA VAL A 12 -20.84 61.10 11.34
C VAL A 12 -20.06 60.13 12.24
N ALA A 13 -20.75 59.13 12.80
CA ALA A 13 -20.13 57.97 13.42
C ALA A 13 -19.77 56.96 12.33
N ALA A 14 -18.48 56.64 12.18
CA ALA A 14 -18.01 55.56 11.33
C ALA A 14 -17.63 54.37 12.22
N SER A 15 -18.57 53.45 12.41
CA SER A 15 -18.34 52.14 13.03
C SER A 15 -17.60 51.23 12.05
N THR A 16 -16.33 50.96 12.31
CA THR A 16 -15.56 49.93 11.60
C THR A 16 -15.82 48.57 12.26
N ALA A 17 -16.62 47.73 11.59
CA ALA A 17 -16.83 46.34 11.98
C ALA A 17 -15.58 45.52 11.60
N LEU A 18 -14.87 45.04 12.61
CA LEU A 18 -13.74 44.12 12.48
C LEU A 18 -14.28 42.68 12.35
N ALA A 19 -14.39 42.18 11.12
CA ALA A 19 -14.70 40.77 10.88
C ALA A 19 -13.43 39.92 10.96
N LEU A 20 -13.24 39.21 12.07
CA LEU A 20 -12.27 38.11 12.17
C LEU A 20 -12.79 36.91 11.35
N LEU A 21 -12.14 36.62 10.23
CA LEU A 21 -12.27 35.33 9.55
C LEU A 21 -11.30 34.33 10.18
N ILE A 22 -11.79 33.53 11.12
CA ILE A 22 -11.10 32.32 11.58
C ILE A 22 -11.34 31.24 10.50
N ALA A 23 -10.36 31.04 9.63
CA ALA A 23 -10.33 29.88 8.75
C ALA A 23 -9.91 28.65 9.58
N GLY A 24 -10.89 27.98 10.19
CA GLY A 24 -10.72 26.65 10.75
C GLY A 24 -10.56 25.64 9.60
N CYS A 25 -9.34 25.16 9.37
CA CYS A 25 -9.13 23.96 8.56
C CYS A 25 -9.29 22.73 9.46
N GLY A 26 -10.54 22.40 9.77
CA GLY A 26 -10.95 21.03 10.06
C GLY A 26 -11.47 20.42 8.76
N GLY A 27 -10.86 19.34 8.30
CA GLY A 27 -11.22 18.71 7.04
C GLY A 27 -10.68 17.30 6.92
N GLY A 28 -11.19 16.40 7.76
CA GLY A 28 -11.22 14.98 7.41
C GLY A 28 -12.23 14.81 6.27
N GLY A 29 -11.72 14.60 5.05
CA GLY A 29 -12.52 14.27 3.87
C GLY A 29 -12.60 12.75 3.67
N PRO A 30 -13.72 12.21 3.14
CA PRO A 30 -13.85 10.79 2.86
C PRO A 30 -12.93 10.36 1.71
N SER A 31 -12.48 9.10 1.76
CA SER A 31 -11.79 8.39 0.68
C SER A 31 -12.52 8.57 -0.65
N THR A 32 -11.77 8.96 -1.68
CA THR A 32 -12.31 9.21 -3.03
C THR A 32 -11.95 8.05 -3.94
N ALA A 33 -12.76 7.01 -3.89
CA ALA A 33 -12.83 6.03 -4.96
C ALA A 33 -13.32 6.73 -6.26
N GLY A 34 -12.56 6.55 -7.33
CA GLY A 34 -12.87 6.80 -8.75
C GLY A 34 -13.95 7.82 -9.12
N LEU A 35 -13.54 9.07 -9.38
CA LEU A 35 -14.30 9.97 -10.26
C LEU A 35 -13.65 9.98 -11.65
N PRO A 36 -14.41 9.81 -12.75
CA PRO A 36 -13.87 9.93 -14.11
C PRO A 36 -13.42 11.38 -14.36
N GLY A 37 -12.13 11.56 -14.68
CA GLY A 37 -11.56 12.85 -15.12
C GLY A 37 -10.60 13.54 -14.16
N ARG A 38 -10.33 12.99 -12.96
CA ARG A 38 -9.24 13.51 -12.12
C ARG A 38 -7.90 13.06 -12.70
N GLN A 39 -6.98 14.00 -12.92
CA GLN A 39 -5.64 13.67 -13.39
C GLN A 39 -4.93 12.84 -12.33
N ALA A 40 -4.15 11.86 -12.76
CA ALA A 40 -3.17 11.19 -11.92
C ALA A 40 -2.18 12.27 -11.46
N GLU A 41 -2.05 12.42 -10.15
CA GLU A 41 -1.15 13.39 -9.53
C GLU A 41 0.08 12.67 -8.96
N PRO A 42 1.26 13.31 -8.95
CA PRO A 42 2.42 12.78 -8.26
C PRO A 42 2.14 12.58 -6.77
N VAL A 43 2.58 11.44 -6.22
CA VAL A 43 2.31 11.08 -4.83
C VAL A 43 3.28 11.71 -3.82
N TYR A 44 4.39 12.28 -4.29
CA TYR A 44 5.39 13.00 -3.48
C TYR A 44 5.81 14.33 -4.14
N PRO A 45 6.28 15.32 -3.36
CA PRO A 45 6.92 16.52 -3.89
C PRO A 45 8.16 16.18 -4.73
N PHE A 46 8.40 16.97 -5.79
CA PHE A 46 9.50 16.74 -6.72
C PHE A 46 10.11 18.07 -7.22
N ASP A 47 11.38 18.01 -7.62
CA ASP A 47 12.12 19.14 -8.15
C ASP A 47 11.87 19.36 -9.65
N ALA A 48 12.14 20.57 -10.13
CA ALA A 48 12.12 20.84 -11.57
C ALA A 48 13.13 19.92 -12.29
N GLY A 49 12.67 19.24 -13.36
CA GLY A 49 13.48 18.29 -14.11
C GLY A 49 13.55 16.88 -13.52
N ALA A 50 12.75 16.57 -12.49
CA ALA A 50 12.65 15.24 -11.92
C ALA A 50 12.30 14.16 -12.97
N ILE A 51 12.91 12.98 -12.82
CA ILE A 51 12.62 11.82 -13.67
C ILE A 51 11.22 11.31 -13.34
N THR A 52 10.37 11.14 -14.35
CA THR A 52 9.04 10.56 -14.13
C THR A 52 9.15 9.06 -13.99
N VAL A 53 8.56 8.52 -12.93
CA VAL A 53 8.57 7.08 -12.62
C VAL A 53 7.20 6.63 -12.14
N THR A 54 6.91 5.35 -12.32
CA THR A 54 5.68 4.73 -11.81
C THR A 54 6.05 3.54 -10.93
N GLY A 55 5.57 3.53 -9.70
CA GLY A 55 5.43 2.30 -8.92
C GLY A 55 3.95 1.97 -8.90
N THR A 56 3.54 0.91 -9.59
CA THR A 56 2.11 0.65 -9.88
C THR A 56 1.28 0.60 -8.60
N GLU A 57 1.77 -0.14 -7.61
CA GLU A 57 1.30 -0.16 -6.24
C GLU A 57 2.02 0.89 -5.39
N ASN A 58 1.32 1.46 -4.41
CA ASN A 58 1.84 2.56 -3.59
C ASN A 58 3.12 2.22 -2.82
N PHE A 59 3.33 0.96 -2.42
CA PHE A 59 4.56 0.54 -1.74
C PHE A 59 5.77 0.48 -2.69
N TYR A 60 5.59 0.23 -3.99
CA TYR A 60 6.67 0.41 -4.96
C TYR A 60 6.95 1.90 -5.18
N GLY A 61 5.92 2.74 -5.18
CA GLY A 61 6.06 4.20 -5.19
C GLY A 61 6.86 4.71 -4.00
N ASP A 62 6.56 4.22 -2.80
CA ASP A 62 7.29 4.54 -1.56
C ASP A 62 8.77 4.15 -1.65
N VAL A 63 9.07 2.94 -2.12
CA VAL A 63 10.46 2.48 -2.28
C VAL A 63 11.20 3.34 -3.30
N LEU A 64 10.57 3.71 -4.42
CA LEU A 64 11.16 4.65 -5.38
C LEU A 64 11.43 6.01 -4.74
N HIS A 65 10.52 6.52 -3.90
CA HIS A 65 10.71 7.77 -3.18
C HIS A 65 11.90 7.70 -2.23
N GLN A 66 12.05 6.62 -1.46
CA GLN A 66 13.18 6.42 -0.56
C GLN A 66 14.52 6.37 -1.32
N LEU A 67 14.53 5.86 -2.56
CA LEU A 67 15.73 5.78 -3.39
C LEU A 67 16.08 7.11 -4.07
N GLY A 68 15.10 7.81 -4.64
CA GLY A 68 15.37 8.98 -5.47
C GLY A 68 14.92 10.34 -4.93
N GLY A 69 14.12 10.37 -3.87
CA GLY A 69 13.62 11.59 -3.24
C GLY A 69 12.89 12.52 -4.22
N SER A 70 13.11 13.83 -4.09
CA SER A 70 12.56 14.87 -4.96
C SER A 70 13.07 14.81 -6.40
N ARG A 71 14.10 14.01 -6.70
CA ARG A 71 14.58 13.81 -8.08
C ARG A 71 13.61 12.98 -8.92
N LEU A 72 12.60 12.37 -8.30
CA LEU A 72 11.61 11.56 -8.98
C LEU A 72 10.23 12.22 -8.89
N ARG A 73 9.54 12.29 -10.03
CA ARG A 73 8.11 12.57 -10.11
C ARG A 73 7.40 11.22 -10.15
N ILE A 74 6.87 10.80 -9.01
CA ILE A 74 6.39 9.42 -8.78
C ILE A 74 4.88 9.36 -8.92
N TYR A 75 4.38 8.42 -9.72
CA TYR A 75 2.98 8.05 -9.81
C TYR A 75 2.74 6.65 -9.24
N SER A 76 1.63 6.48 -8.52
CA SER A 76 1.10 5.18 -8.09
C SER A 76 -0.40 5.10 -8.34
N PHE A 77 -0.88 3.91 -8.68
CA PHE A 77 -2.23 3.68 -9.20
C PHE A 77 -3.08 2.85 -8.24
N LEU A 78 -2.53 1.75 -7.74
CA LEU A 78 -3.12 0.95 -6.66
C LEU A 78 -2.67 1.54 -5.32
N SER A 79 -3.44 2.53 -4.83
CA SER A 79 -3.06 3.32 -3.65
C SER A 79 -4.18 3.50 -2.61
N ASP A 80 -5.43 3.16 -2.93
CA ASP A 80 -6.56 3.34 -2.03
C ASP A 80 -6.60 2.17 -1.02
N PRO A 81 -6.35 2.41 0.27
CA PRO A 81 -6.35 1.37 1.30
C PRO A 81 -7.75 0.82 1.63
N THR A 82 -8.79 1.40 1.04
CA THR A 82 -10.19 1.01 1.26
C THR A 82 -10.84 0.38 0.03
N ALA A 83 -10.18 0.44 -1.12
CA ALA A 83 -10.67 -0.15 -2.35
C ALA A 83 -10.13 -1.57 -2.54
N ASP A 84 -10.96 -2.43 -3.09
CA ASP A 84 -10.58 -3.73 -3.64
C ASP A 84 -9.71 -3.49 -4.90
N PRO A 85 -8.41 -3.89 -4.89
CA PRO A 85 -7.52 -3.66 -6.02
C PRO A 85 -7.89 -4.52 -7.25
N HIS A 86 -8.61 -5.63 -7.07
CA HIS A 86 -9.01 -6.53 -8.17
C HIS A 86 -10.07 -5.92 -9.08
N GLN A 87 -10.76 -4.88 -8.60
CA GLN A 87 -11.76 -4.12 -9.37
C GLN A 87 -11.16 -2.90 -10.07
N TYR A 88 -9.84 -2.70 -9.98
CA TYR A 88 -9.21 -1.52 -10.50
C TYR A 88 -9.23 -1.47 -12.03
N GLU A 89 -9.67 -0.33 -12.56
CA GLU A 89 -9.56 -0.02 -13.98
C GLU A 89 -8.68 1.21 -14.21
N SER A 90 -7.69 1.07 -15.09
CA SER A 90 -6.86 2.19 -15.52
C SER A 90 -7.67 3.19 -16.35
N ASN A 91 -7.32 4.48 -16.25
CA ASN A 91 -7.94 5.55 -17.03
C ASN A 91 -6.94 6.26 -17.95
N ALA A 92 -7.43 7.21 -18.76
CA ALA A 92 -6.61 7.98 -19.70
C ALA A 92 -5.49 8.79 -19.04
N SER A 93 -5.69 9.27 -17.81
CA SER A 93 -4.64 10.00 -17.10
C SER A 93 -3.52 9.07 -16.64
N ASN A 94 -3.83 7.84 -16.22
CA ASN A 94 -2.82 6.84 -15.93
C ASN A 94 -2.01 6.51 -17.19
N ALA A 95 -2.69 6.37 -18.33
CA ALA A 95 -2.02 6.13 -19.61
C ALA A 95 -1.00 7.22 -19.94
N ARG A 96 -1.33 8.49 -19.70
CA ARG A 96 -0.40 9.61 -19.86
C ARG A 96 0.78 9.52 -18.88
N ALA A 97 0.52 9.24 -17.60
CA ALA A 97 1.59 9.07 -16.62
C ALA A 97 2.57 7.94 -17.01
N VAL A 98 2.07 6.79 -17.44
CA VAL A 98 2.89 5.66 -17.92
C VAL A 98 3.65 6.01 -19.20
N ALA A 99 3.06 6.78 -20.11
CA ALA A 99 3.72 7.23 -21.33
C ALA A 99 4.91 8.16 -21.03
N ASP A 100 4.83 8.95 -19.96
CA ASP A 100 5.91 9.86 -19.53
C ASP A 100 6.98 9.17 -18.66
N SER A 101 6.65 8.05 -18.01
CA SER A 101 7.55 7.35 -17.10
C SER A 101 8.77 6.74 -17.80
N ARG A 102 9.97 7.03 -17.27
CA ARG A 102 11.25 6.42 -17.69
C ARG A 102 11.64 5.19 -16.89
N LEU A 103 11.03 5.00 -15.71
CA LEU A 103 11.11 3.78 -14.92
C LEU A 103 9.70 3.37 -14.50
N VAL A 104 9.35 2.11 -14.69
CA VAL A 104 8.09 1.52 -14.23
C VAL A 104 8.40 0.27 -13.42
N VAL A 105 7.84 0.18 -12.21
CA VAL A 105 7.84 -1.04 -11.38
C VAL A 105 6.42 -1.60 -11.37
N LYS A 106 6.27 -2.85 -11.79
CA LYS A 106 5.00 -3.57 -11.86
C LYS A 106 5.14 -4.94 -11.16
N ASN A 107 4.09 -5.41 -10.50
CA ASN A 107 4.08 -6.68 -9.79
C ASN A 107 4.22 -7.87 -10.74
N GLY A 108 3.43 -7.90 -11.82
CA GLY A 108 3.32 -9.09 -12.67
C GLY A 108 2.32 -10.11 -12.11
N LEU A 109 2.42 -11.37 -12.56
CA LEU A 109 1.49 -12.47 -12.23
C LEU A 109 0.01 -12.21 -12.56
N GLY A 110 -0.28 -11.22 -13.41
CA GLY A 110 -1.63 -10.82 -13.78
C GLY A 110 -2.28 -9.80 -12.84
N TYR A 111 -1.72 -9.57 -11.65
CA TYR A 111 -2.24 -8.67 -10.62
C TYR A 111 -2.46 -7.23 -11.14
N ASP A 112 -1.46 -6.71 -11.85
CA ASP A 112 -1.49 -5.38 -12.45
C ASP A 112 -1.47 -5.43 -13.98
N SER A 113 -2.16 -6.41 -14.56
CA SER A 113 -2.19 -6.69 -16.01
C SER A 113 -2.63 -5.50 -16.89
N PHE A 114 -3.34 -4.51 -16.33
CA PHE A 114 -3.65 -3.27 -17.05
C PHE A 114 -2.37 -2.51 -17.46
N MET A 115 -1.28 -2.63 -16.69
CA MET A 115 0.01 -2.01 -17.02
C MET A 115 0.59 -2.55 -18.32
N ASP A 116 0.40 -3.83 -18.64
CA ASP A 116 0.88 -4.41 -19.90
C ASP A 116 0.23 -3.74 -21.11
N LYS A 117 -1.07 -3.43 -21.02
CA LYS A 117 -1.80 -2.70 -22.06
C LYS A 117 -1.28 -1.26 -22.18
N LEU A 118 -1.08 -0.55 -21.06
CA LEU A 118 -0.59 0.83 -21.05
C LEU A 118 0.85 0.94 -21.60
N LEU A 119 1.74 0.03 -21.20
CA LEU A 119 3.13 -0.02 -21.67
C LEU A 119 3.21 -0.32 -23.17
N LYS A 120 2.39 -1.26 -23.66
CA LYS A 120 2.30 -1.59 -25.09
C LYS A 120 1.74 -0.44 -25.93
N ALA A 121 0.79 0.33 -25.39
CA ALA A 121 0.20 1.48 -26.08
C ALA A 121 1.14 2.70 -26.16
N SER A 122 2.19 2.74 -25.36
CA SER A 122 3.11 3.89 -25.26
C SER A 122 4.58 3.46 -25.31
N PRO A 123 5.04 2.76 -26.36
CA PRO A 123 6.40 2.21 -26.41
C PRO A 123 7.46 3.32 -26.32
N ARG A 124 8.51 3.06 -25.54
CA ARG A 124 9.67 3.95 -25.38
C ARG A 124 10.95 3.13 -25.30
N SER A 125 11.98 3.52 -26.05
CA SER A 125 13.27 2.82 -26.05
C SER A 125 14.13 3.15 -24.84
N ASP A 126 13.86 4.27 -24.16
CA ASP A 126 14.61 4.75 -22.99
C ASP A 126 13.94 4.42 -21.65
N ARG A 127 12.83 3.67 -21.67
CA ARG A 127 12.11 3.25 -20.46
C ARG A 127 12.65 1.92 -19.94
N VAL A 128 12.94 1.88 -18.64
CA VAL A 128 13.22 0.65 -17.91
C VAL A 128 11.91 0.16 -17.28
N VAL A 129 11.59 -1.12 -17.47
CA VAL A 129 10.46 -1.78 -16.80
C VAL A 129 11.01 -2.87 -15.90
N ILE A 130 10.70 -2.78 -14.61
CA ILE A 130 10.96 -3.81 -13.60
C ILE A 130 9.65 -4.56 -13.42
N ASP A 131 9.57 -5.74 -14.03
CA ASP A 131 8.52 -6.70 -13.76
C ASP A 131 8.98 -7.60 -12.60
N VAL A 132 8.30 -7.50 -11.46
CA VAL A 132 8.75 -8.15 -10.21
C VAL A 132 8.64 -9.66 -10.31
N GLN A 133 7.62 -10.20 -10.97
CA GLN A 133 7.53 -11.62 -11.30
C GLN A 133 8.80 -12.10 -12.02
N GLN A 134 9.23 -11.40 -13.07
CA GLN A 134 10.43 -11.76 -13.83
C GLN A 134 11.71 -11.58 -13.00
N LEU A 135 11.80 -10.51 -12.22
CA LEU A 135 12.95 -10.19 -11.38
C LEU A 135 13.28 -11.31 -10.38
N ILE A 136 12.25 -11.98 -9.85
CA ILE A 136 12.40 -13.03 -8.84
C ILE A 136 12.22 -14.44 -9.41
N GLY A 137 11.86 -14.57 -10.69
CA GLY A 137 11.60 -15.85 -11.34
C GLY A 137 10.35 -16.57 -10.81
N ALA A 138 9.31 -15.81 -10.44
CA ALA A 138 8.05 -16.39 -9.98
C ALA A 138 7.31 -17.07 -11.15
N LYS A 139 6.78 -18.26 -10.87
CA LYS A 139 6.03 -19.06 -11.85
C LYS A 139 4.61 -18.54 -12.01
N ASP A 140 4.04 -18.73 -13.20
CA ASP A 140 2.63 -18.44 -13.43
C ASP A 140 1.73 -19.22 -12.46
N GLY A 141 0.67 -18.56 -11.98
CA GLY A 141 -0.23 -19.10 -10.98
C GLY A 141 0.33 -19.11 -9.55
N ALA A 142 1.52 -18.55 -9.32
CA ALA A 142 1.97 -18.25 -7.97
C ALA A 142 1.09 -17.17 -7.32
N ASN A 143 1.12 -17.15 -6.00
CA ASN A 143 0.48 -16.10 -5.20
C ASN A 143 0.99 -14.71 -5.65
N VAL A 144 0.07 -13.79 -5.94
CA VAL A 144 0.40 -12.47 -6.50
C VAL A 144 0.97 -11.50 -5.48
N HIS A 145 0.84 -11.78 -4.19
CA HIS A 145 1.18 -10.89 -3.07
C HIS A 145 2.69 -10.85 -2.77
N LEU A 146 3.51 -10.67 -3.82
CA LEU A 146 4.96 -10.83 -3.81
C LEU A 146 5.66 -9.91 -2.80
N TRP A 147 5.10 -8.75 -2.49
CA TRP A 147 5.69 -7.79 -1.56
C TRP A 147 5.74 -8.29 -0.10
N TYR A 148 4.95 -9.31 0.25
CA TYR A 148 5.03 -9.97 1.55
C TYR A 148 6.18 -11.00 1.64
N ASP A 149 6.81 -11.39 0.53
CA ASP A 149 8.06 -12.15 0.59
C ASP A 149 9.20 -11.21 1.03
N PRO A 150 9.84 -11.46 2.19
CA PRO A 150 10.86 -10.56 2.74
C PRO A 150 12.10 -10.43 1.83
N THR A 151 12.27 -11.31 0.84
CA THR A 151 13.38 -11.28 -0.11
C THR A 151 13.10 -10.44 -1.36
N VAL A 152 11.84 -10.08 -1.62
CA VAL A 152 11.42 -9.39 -2.86
C VAL A 152 11.77 -7.91 -2.83
N MET A 153 11.36 -7.17 -1.79
CA MET A 153 11.56 -5.72 -1.78
C MET A 153 13.04 -5.28 -1.82
N PRO A 154 14.00 -5.97 -1.15
CA PRO A 154 15.42 -5.71 -1.34
C PRO A 154 15.89 -5.83 -2.80
N ARG A 155 15.35 -6.79 -3.56
CA ARG A 155 15.69 -7.00 -4.98
C ARG A 155 15.10 -5.90 -5.85
N VAL A 156 13.85 -5.52 -5.60
CA VAL A 156 13.17 -4.41 -6.29
C VAL A 156 13.96 -3.11 -6.07
N ALA A 157 14.33 -2.80 -4.83
CA ALA A 157 15.10 -1.61 -4.51
C ALA A 157 16.47 -1.58 -5.21
N ARG A 158 17.18 -2.71 -5.25
CA ARG A 158 18.45 -2.84 -5.99
C ARG A 158 18.27 -2.59 -7.48
N ALA A 159 17.30 -3.25 -8.11
CA ALA A 159 17.02 -3.10 -9.53
C ALA A 159 16.59 -1.66 -9.89
N ALA A 160 15.78 -1.03 -9.03
CA ALA A 160 15.37 0.35 -9.19
C ALA A 160 16.56 1.31 -9.07
N SER A 161 17.43 1.14 -8.06
CA SER A 161 18.65 1.95 -7.92
C SER A 161 19.57 1.81 -9.14
N GLU A 162 19.78 0.59 -9.65
CA GLU A 162 20.54 0.36 -10.89
C GLU A 162 19.92 1.05 -12.11
N ALA A 163 18.60 1.07 -12.23
CA ALA A 163 17.90 1.79 -13.28
C ALA A 163 18.08 3.31 -13.14
N LEU A 164 17.93 3.85 -11.93
CA LEU A 164 18.10 5.27 -11.64
C LEU A 164 19.53 5.74 -11.94
N ARG A 165 20.56 4.95 -11.57
CA ARG A 165 21.96 5.23 -11.92
C ARG A 165 22.21 5.33 -13.42
N LYS A 166 21.49 4.54 -14.24
CA LYS A 166 21.56 4.61 -15.71
C LYS A 166 20.82 5.83 -16.26
N LEU A 167 19.68 6.17 -15.66
CA LEU A 167 18.81 7.26 -16.10
C LEU A 167 19.32 8.65 -15.70
N ASP A 168 20.04 8.74 -14.58
CA ASP A 168 20.68 9.95 -14.03
C ASP A 168 22.07 9.63 -13.43
N PRO A 169 23.09 9.43 -14.28
CA PRO A 169 24.43 9.04 -13.83
C PRO A 169 25.12 10.08 -12.94
N ALA A 170 24.75 11.36 -13.05
CA ALA A 170 25.31 12.43 -12.24
C ALA A 170 24.98 12.27 -10.74
N ASN A 171 23.90 11.56 -10.42
CA ASN A 171 23.44 11.33 -9.04
C ASN A 171 23.59 9.88 -8.58
N ALA A 172 24.40 9.08 -9.28
CA ALA A 172 24.57 7.67 -8.98
C ALA A 172 24.98 7.40 -7.53
N SER A 173 25.89 8.19 -6.97
CA SER A 173 26.33 8.06 -5.58
C SER A 173 25.22 8.32 -4.55
N THR A 174 24.28 9.22 -4.87
CA THR A 174 23.09 9.45 -4.04
C THR A 174 22.18 8.23 -4.03
N TYR A 175 21.93 7.61 -5.19
CA TYR A 175 21.11 6.40 -5.27
C TYR A 175 21.77 5.20 -4.58
N ASP A 176 23.10 5.09 -4.63
CA ASP A 176 23.86 4.05 -3.93
C ASP A 176 23.77 4.25 -2.40
N ALA A 177 23.92 5.48 -1.91
CA ALA A 177 23.77 5.81 -0.49
C ALA A 177 22.34 5.54 0.02
N ASN A 178 21.33 5.95 -0.75
CA ASN A 178 19.92 5.74 -0.40
C ASN A 178 19.55 4.25 -0.43
N LEU A 179 20.07 3.47 -1.38
CA LEU A 179 19.89 2.01 -1.39
C LEU A 179 20.48 1.36 -0.14
N ALA A 180 21.66 1.79 0.30
CA ALA A 180 22.27 1.29 1.52
C ALA A 180 21.42 1.62 2.76
N ALA A 181 20.91 2.86 2.85
CA ALA A 181 20.01 3.28 3.92
C ALA A 181 18.69 2.48 3.92
N PHE A 182 18.07 2.31 2.74
CA PHE A 182 16.86 1.51 2.57
C PHE A 182 17.08 0.04 2.97
N SER A 183 18.22 -0.54 2.56
CA SER A 183 18.53 -1.93 2.90
C SER A 183 18.69 -2.11 4.42
N ALA A 184 19.34 -1.15 5.09
CA ALA A 184 19.50 -1.17 6.55
C ALA A 184 18.16 -0.98 7.28
N SER A 185 17.24 -0.17 6.75
CA SER A 185 15.93 0.04 7.38
C SER A 185 14.99 -1.18 7.31
N LEU A 186 15.32 -2.20 6.50
CA LEU A 186 14.63 -3.49 6.48
C LEU A 186 15.11 -4.47 7.56
N ASN A 187 16.21 -4.19 8.26
CA ASN A 187 16.73 -5.08 9.31
C ASN A 187 15.69 -5.37 10.41
N PRO A 188 14.94 -4.38 10.95
CA PRO A 188 13.93 -4.66 11.97
C PRO A 188 12.83 -5.61 11.50
N VAL A 189 12.42 -5.54 10.22
CA VAL A 189 11.42 -6.46 9.64
C VAL A 189 11.98 -7.88 9.60
N SER A 190 13.23 -8.03 9.16
CA SER A 190 13.90 -9.32 9.05
C SER A 190 14.17 -9.96 10.42
N GLU A 191 14.57 -9.15 11.40
CA GLU A 191 14.81 -9.57 12.79
C GLU A 191 13.50 -10.02 13.46
N GLU A 192 12.40 -9.28 13.27
CA GLU A 192 11.10 -9.66 13.82
C GLU A 192 10.57 -10.95 13.19
N ALA A 193 10.66 -11.10 11.87
CA ALA A 193 10.27 -12.33 11.18
C ALA A 193 11.10 -13.55 11.66
N ALA A 194 12.42 -13.37 11.87
CA ALA A 194 13.28 -14.41 12.42
C ALA A 194 12.93 -14.76 13.87
N SER A 195 12.62 -13.76 14.70
CA SER A 195 12.16 -13.94 16.07
C SER A 195 10.83 -14.71 16.15
N LEU A 196 9.87 -14.35 15.31
CA LEU A 196 8.60 -15.07 15.18
C LEU A 196 8.81 -16.51 14.73
N LYS A 197 9.71 -16.75 13.77
CA LYS A 197 10.06 -18.10 13.33
C LYS A 197 10.59 -18.97 14.46
N GLN A 198 11.51 -18.44 15.25
CA GLN A 198 12.09 -19.19 16.38
C GLN A 198 11.06 -19.56 17.44
N ARG A 199 10.04 -18.71 17.66
CA ARG A 199 9.07 -18.87 18.74
C ARG A 199 7.78 -19.58 18.34
N TYR A 200 7.35 -19.40 17.09
CA TYR A 200 6.00 -19.75 16.64
C TYR A 200 5.95 -20.55 15.34
N ALA A 201 7.07 -21.05 14.82
CA ALA A 201 7.04 -21.99 13.70
C ALA A 201 6.09 -23.17 14.00
N GLY A 202 5.22 -23.50 13.04
CA GLY A 202 4.16 -24.49 13.16
C GLY A 202 2.85 -23.98 13.75
N ALA A 203 2.78 -22.74 14.26
CA ALA A 203 1.54 -22.20 14.80
C ALA A 203 0.45 -22.13 13.71
N PRO A 204 -0.77 -22.61 13.99
CA PRO A 204 -1.83 -22.65 12.99
C PRO A 204 -2.50 -21.28 12.83
N ILE A 205 -2.66 -20.84 11.58
CA ILE A 205 -3.35 -19.59 11.22
C ILE A 205 -4.42 -19.86 10.15
N ALA A 206 -5.38 -18.94 10.05
CA ALA A 206 -6.37 -18.89 8.98
C ALA A 206 -6.21 -17.61 8.15
N PHE A 207 -6.65 -17.66 6.90
CA PHE A 207 -6.67 -16.59 5.92
C PHE A 207 -8.06 -16.44 5.33
N THR A 208 -8.50 -15.20 5.12
CA THR A 208 -9.56 -14.98 4.13
C THR A 208 -9.04 -15.06 2.71
N GLU A 209 -7.83 -14.56 2.49
CA GLU A 209 -7.10 -14.49 1.23
C GLU A 209 -5.60 -14.61 1.55
N PRO A 210 -4.75 -15.21 0.70
CA PRO A 210 -3.39 -15.56 1.08
C PRO A 210 -2.41 -14.37 0.97
N VAL A 211 -2.88 -13.15 1.28
CA VAL A 211 -2.13 -11.89 1.19
C VAL A 211 -0.80 -11.98 1.93
N PHE A 212 -0.81 -12.43 3.17
CA PHE A 212 0.39 -12.57 4.02
C PHE A 212 1.12 -13.91 3.82
N GLY A 213 0.73 -14.72 2.82
CA GLY A 213 1.16 -16.09 2.65
C GLY A 213 2.68 -16.26 2.61
N TYR A 214 3.39 -15.44 1.83
CA TYR A 214 4.85 -15.51 1.73
C TYR A 214 5.55 -15.21 3.05
N MET A 215 5.07 -14.24 3.83
CA MET A 215 5.62 -13.94 5.15
C MET A 215 5.32 -15.06 6.15
N ALA A 216 4.11 -15.63 6.09
CA ALA A 216 3.74 -16.80 6.89
C ALA A 216 4.66 -18.01 6.59
N ASP A 217 4.97 -18.26 5.32
CA ASP A 217 5.92 -19.30 4.91
C ASP A 217 7.35 -19.02 5.42
N ALA A 218 7.80 -17.76 5.33
CA ALA A 218 9.11 -17.35 5.82
C ALA A 218 9.27 -17.59 7.33
N ILE A 219 8.22 -17.27 8.10
CA ILE A 219 8.10 -17.51 9.54
C ILE A 219 7.90 -19.01 9.85
N GLY A 220 7.34 -19.78 8.92
CA GLY A 220 7.04 -21.20 9.09
C GLY A 220 5.71 -21.46 9.81
N LEU A 221 4.73 -20.57 9.67
CA LEU A 221 3.37 -20.77 10.20
C LEU A 221 2.63 -21.83 9.38
N THR A 222 1.62 -22.46 9.98
CA THR A 222 0.80 -23.46 9.28
C THR A 222 -0.54 -22.85 8.88
N VAL A 223 -0.73 -22.60 7.59
CA VAL A 223 -2.01 -22.15 7.05
C VAL A 223 -3.01 -23.32 7.07
N LYS A 224 -4.17 -23.12 7.69
CA LYS A 224 -5.23 -24.13 7.79
C LYS A 224 -6.40 -23.90 6.85
N SER A 225 -6.56 -22.68 6.35
CA SER A 225 -7.68 -22.31 5.48
C SER A 225 -7.70 -23.15 4.20
N PRO A 226 -8.87 -23.63 3.75
CA PRO A 226 -8.98 -24.38 2.51
C PRO A 226 -8.54 -23.54 1.31
N GLU A 227 -7.72 -24.12 0.43
CA GLU A 227 -7.25 -23.44 -0.80
C GLU A 227 -8.42 -22.94 -1.66
N GLN A 228 -9.48 -23.75 -1.79
CA GLN A 228 -10.68 -23.36 -2.53
C GLN A 228 -11.43 -22.17 -1.91
N PHE A 229 -11.32 -21.98 -0.59
CA PHE A 229 -11.87 -20.80 0.07
C PHE A 229 -11.07 -19.55 -0.28
N MET A 230 -9.76 -19.60 -0.02
CA MET A 230 -8.84 -18.49 -0.26
C MET A 230 -8.86 -18.03 -1.71
N LYS A 231 -8.78 -18.98 -2.66
CA LYS A 231 -8.81 -18.70 -4.09
C LYS A 231 -10.12 -18.08 -4.55
N ALA A 232 -11.26 -18.59 -4.08
CA ALA A 232 -12.55 -18.02 -4.44
C ALA A 232 -12.67 -16.57 -3.95
N VAL A 233 -12.23 -16.28 -2.73
CA VAL A 233 -12.22 -14.91 -2.19
C VAL A 233 -11.33 -13.99 -3.02
N GLU A 234 -10.09 -14.40 -3.32
CA GLU A 234 -9.13 -13.65 -4.16
C GLU A 234 -9.71 -13.34 -5.54
N GLU A 235 -10.40 -14.30 -6.17
CA GLU A 235 -11.01 -14.11 -7.48
C GLU A 235 -12.35 -13.35 -7.43
N GLY A 236 -12.81 -12.90 -6.25
CA GLY A 236 -14.10 -12.23 -6.08
C GLY A 236 -15.32 -13.14 -6.27
N ASN A 237 -15.13 -14.46 -6.18
CA ASN A 237 -16.14 -15.49 -6.33
C ASN A 237 -16.70 -15.97 -4.98
N ASP A 238 -17.90 -16.55 -5.00
CA ASP A 238 -18.45 -17.22 -3.82
C ASP A 238 -17.71 -18.55 -3.56
N PRO A 239 -17.13 -18.76 -2.36
CA PRO A 239 -16.49 -20.02 -2.03
C PRO A 239 -17.48 -21.19 -1.98
N PRO A 240 -17.04 -22.42 -2.29
CA PRO A 240 -17.87 -23.62 -2.11
C PRO A 240 -18.38 -23.73 -0.67
N SER A 241 -19.65 -24.08 -0.49
CA SER A 241 -20.28 -24.14 0.84
C SER A 241 -19.55 -25.05 1.83
N GLN A 242 -18.96 -26.14 1.35
CA GLN A 242 -18.12 -27.03 2.16
C GLN A 242 -16.83 -26.33 2.64
N ALA A 243 -16.19 -25.54 1.78
CA ALA A 243 -14.99 -24.79 2.13
C ALA A 243 -15.33 -23.68 3.15
N VAL A 244 -16.49 -23.01 3.00
CA VAL A 244 -16.99 -22.05 4.01
C VAL A 244 -17.21 -22.73 5.36
N ALA A 245 -17.83 -23.90 5.39
CA ALA A 245 -18.06 -24.64 6.64
C ALA A 245 -16.74 -25.08 7.29
N GLN A 246 -15.76 -25.53 6.49
CA GLN A 246 -14.42 -25.86 6.98
C GLN A 246 -13.72 -24.62 7.57
N GLU A 247 -13.78 -23.47 6.91
CA GLU A 247 -13.20 -22.22 7.41
C GLU A 247 -13.84 -21.79 8.74
N GLN A 248 -15.17 -21.88 8.85
CA GLN A 248 -15.89 -21.57 10.09
C GLN A 248 -15.55 -22.54 11.22
N ASP A 249 -15.31 -23.81 10.90
CA ASP A 249 -14.86 -24.83 11.85
C ASP A 249 -13.48 -24.51 12.42
N LEU A 250 -12.55 -23.95 11.61
CA LEU A 250 -11.24 -23.53 12.10
C LEU A 250 -11.36 -22.52 13.24
N ILE A 251 -12.31 -21.59 13.10
CA ILE A 251 -12.57 -20.53 14.08
C ILE A 251 -13.33 -21.09 15.30
N THR A 252 -14.47 -21.73 15.09
CA THR A 252 -15.37 -22.16 16.18
C THR A 252 -14.82 -23.29 17.03
N LYS A 253 -13.98 -24.15 16.44
CA LYS A 253 -13.31 -25.24 17.14
C LYS A 253 -11.91 -24.85 17.61
N HIS A 254 -11.53 -23.57 17.51
CA HIS A 254 -10.23 -23.03 17.92
C HIS A 254 -9.03 -23.81 17.33
N GLN A 255 -9.10 -24.17 16.06
CA GLN A 255 -8.03 -24.90 15.37
C GLN A 255 -6.92 -23.97 14.85
N VAL A 256 -7.16 -22.67 14.90
CA VAL A 256 -6.19 -21.62 14.54
C VAL A 256 -6.03 -20.63 15.69
N LYS A 257 -4.82 -20.06 15.78
CA LYS A 257 -4.45 -19.03 16.77
C LYS A 257 -4.84 -17.63 16.32
N VAL A 258 -4.82 -17.38 15.02
CA VAL A 258 -5.06 -16.05 14.44
C VAL A 258 -5.79 -16.21 13.11
N LEU A 259 -6.75 -15.33 12.84
CA LEU A 259 -7.31 -15.10 11.51
C LEU A 259 -6.62 -13.87 10.91
N MET A 260 -5.89 -14.05 9.82
CA MET A 260 -5.39 -12.92 9.04
C MET A 260 -6.42 -12.58 7.97
N TYR A 261 -6.96 -11.37 8.04
CA TYR A 261 -8.13 -10.91 7.31
C TYR A 261 -7.74 -9.83 6.31
N ASN A 262 -7.98 -10.08 5.02
CA ASN A 262 -7.81 -9.04 4.00
C ASN A 262 -8.85 -7.94 4.22
N SER A 263 -8.37 -6.74 4.52
CA SER A 263 -9.21 -5.59 4.85
C SER A 263 -9.79 -4.87 3.62
N GLN A 264 -9.35 -5.22 2.41
CA GLN A 264 -9.79 -4.62 1.15
C GLN A 264 -10.75 -5.52 0.38
N THR A 265 -10.54 -6.84 0.39
CA THR A 265 -11.43 -7.83 -0.24
C THR A 265 -12.52 -8.30 0.73
N VAL A 266 -13.53 -7.44 0.93
CA VAL A 266 -14.62 -7.68 1.89
C VAL A 266 -15.90 -8.13 1.19
N THR A 267 -16.32 -9.36 1.47
CA THR A 267 -17.59 -9.95 1.03
C THR A 267 -18.47 -10.30 2.23
N LYS A 268 -19.73 -10.68 1.97
CA LYS A 268 -20.60 -11.20 3.03
C LYS A 268 -20.01 -12.44 3.71
N VAL A 269 -19.31 -13.29 2.94
CA VAL A 269 -18.69 -14.51 3.46
C VAL A 269 -17.49 -14.17 4.35
N THR A 270 -16.57 -13.32 3.89
CA THR A 270 -15.39 -12.93 4.70
C THR A 270 -15.81 -12.12 5.93
N GLY A 271 -16.81 -11.25 5.80
CA GLY A 271 -17.42 -10.54 6.93
C GLY A 271 -18.01 -11.49 7.98
N ASN A 272 -18.72 -12.54 7.56
CA ASN A 272 -19.24 -13.54 8.49
C ASN A 272 -18.13 -14.32 9.22
N VAL A 273 -17.03 -14.65 8.53
CA VAL A 273 -15.86 -15.31 9.14
C VAL A 273 -15.20 -14.39 10.16
N LYS A 274 -15.02 -13.10 9.82
CA LYS A 274 -14.51 -12.07 10.75
C LYS A 274 -15.38 -11.95 11.99
N ASP A 275 -16.70 -11.80 11.82
CA ASP A 275 -17.64 -11.68 12.94
C ASP A 275 -17.64 -12.93 13.82
N LEU A 276 -17.47 -14.11 13.21
CA LEU A 276 -17.34 -15.37 13.93
C LEU A 276 -16.05 -15.40 14.77
N ALA A 277 -14.92 -14.95 14.21
CA ALA A 277 -13.66 -14.86 14.94
C ALA A 277 -13.77 -13.91 16.15
N VAL A 278 -14.44 -12.77 15.99
CA VAL A 278 -14.74 -11.85 17.12
C VAL A 278 -15.55 -12.56 18.20
N ARG A 279 -16.66 -13.23 17.84
CA ARG A 279 -17.51 -13.93 18.81
C ARG A 279 -16.82 -15.11 19.49
N SER A 280 -15.95 -15.81 18.77
CA SER A 280 -15.17 -16.95 19.28
C SER A 280 -13.90 -16.50 20.01
N GLY A 281 -13.58 -15.21 20.07
CA GLY A 281 -12.37 -14.71 20.72
C GLY A 281 -11.07 -15.13 20.01
N VAL A 282 -11.13 -15.46 18.73
CA VAL A 282 -9.94 -15.70 17.89
C VAL A 282 -9.39 -14.33 17.46
N PRO A 283 -8.12 -14.00 17.79
CA PRO A 283 -7.46 -12.78 17.34
C PRO A 283 -7.55 -12.60 15.82
N ILE A 284 -7.77 -11.35 15.39
CA ILE A 284 -7.85 -10.96 13.98
C ILE A 284 -6.77 -9.94 13.70
N ILE A 285 -6.04 -10.15 12.61
CA ILE A 285 -5.05 -9.19 12.11
C ILE A 285 -5.47 -8.76 10.72
N GLY A 286 -5.58 -7.45 10.51
CA GLY A 286 -5.82 -6.88 9.20
C GLY A 286 -4.56 -6.96 8.35
N VAL A 287 -4.68 -7.60 7.18
CA VAL A 287 -3.67 -7.55 6.12
C VAL A 287 -4.26 -6.79 4.94
N SER A 288 -3.40 -6.15 4.15
CA SER A 288 -3.83 -5.26 3.08
C SER A 288 -2.98 -5.47 1.84
N GLU A 289 -3.53 -5.10 0.69
CA GLU A 289 -2.89 -5.18 -0.62
C GLU A 289 -2.32 -3.83 -1.08
N THR A 290 -2.59 -2.77 -0.32
CA THR A 290 -1.87 -1.49 -0.42
C THR A 290 -1.34 -1.08 0.94
N ALA A 291 -0.24 -0.32 0.95
CA ALA A 291 0.34 0.21 2.18
C ALA A 291 -0.64 1.23 2.81
N PRO A 292 -0.85 1.19 4.15
CA PRO A 292 -1.68 2.16 4.84
C PRO A 292 -1.16 3.61 4.67
N PRO A 293 -2.04 4.62 4.71
CA PRO A 293 -1.62 6.02 4.55
C PRO A 293 -0.57 6.45 5.58
N GLY A 294 0.45 7.17 5.10
CA GLY A 294 1.50 7.73 5.96
C GLY A 294 2.47 6.69 6.54
N LYS A 295 2.47 5.46 6.04
CA LYS A 295 3.44 4.42 6.41
C LYS A 295 4.46 4.22 5.29
N SER A 296 5.72 4.10 5.67
CA SER A 296 6.72 3.48 4.80
C SER A 296 6.41 1.99 4.64
N PHE A 297 6.95 1.36 3.60
CA PHE A 297 6.88 -0.09 3.45
C PHE A 297 7.38 -0.82 4.71
N GLN A 298 8.49 -0.38 5.29
CA GLN A 298 9.11 -0.99 6.46
C GLN A 298 8.23 -0.88 7.71
N ASP A 299 7.65 0.31 7.96
CA ASP A 299 6.77 0.52 9.10
C ASP A 299 5.49 -0.31 9.00
N TRP A 300 4.96 -0.45 7.79
CA TRP A 300 3.78 -1.28 7.54
C TRP A 300 4.07 -2.75 7.83
N GLN A 301 5.11 -3.31 7.22
CA GLN A 301 5.48 -4.72 7.39
C GLN A 301 5.85 -5.03 8.84
N LEU A 302 6.65 -4.18 9.49
CA LEU A 302 7.01 -4.34 10.90
C LEU A 302 5.79 -4.24 11.82
N GLY A 303 4.86 -3.33 11.53
CA GLY A 303 3.61 -3.20 12.28
C GLY A 303 2.80 -4.48 12.25
N THR A 304 2.58 -5.06 11.07
CA THR A 304 1.88 -6.34 10.91
C THR A 304 2.56 -7.48 11.67
N LEU A 305 3.90 -7.56 11.63
CA LEU A 305 4.64 -8.59 12.37
C LEU A 305 4.49 -8.45 13.89
N LYS A 306 4.50 -7.23 14.42
CA LYS A 306 4.30 -6.97 15.85
C LYS A 306 2.88 -7.27 16.32
N GLU A 307 1.87 -6.98 15.49
CA GLU A 307 0.49 -7.40 15.77
C GLU A 307 0.38 -8.93 15.81
N LEU A 308 1.08 -9.61 14.90
CA LEU A 308 1.15 -11.06 14.83
C LEU A 308 1.80 -11.67 16.07
N GLU A 309 2.93 -11.11 16.52
CA GLU A 309 3.55 -11.50 17.77
C GLU A 309 2.57 -11.43 18.94
N GLY A 310 1.88 -10.28 19.10
CA GLY A 310 0.93 -10.06 20.19
C GLY A 310 -0.30 -10.96 20.13
N ALA A 311 -0.69 -11.40 18.93
CA ALA A 311 -1.78 -12.35 18.73
C ALA A 311 -1.37 -13.80 19.02
N LEU A 312 -0.19 -14.22 18.56
CA LEU A 312 0.34 -15.57 18.76
C LEU A 312 0.75 -15.85 20.22
N ALA A 313 1.07 -14.81 20.99
CA ALA A 313 1.41 -14.92 22.41
C ALA A 313 0.20 -15.25 23.32
N ARG A 314 -1.03 -15.27 22.79
CA ARG A 314 -2.28 -15.57 23.52
C ARG A 314 -2.64 -17.06 23.48
#